data_AF-A0A7K4CCU0-F1
#
_entry.id   AF-A0A7K4CCU0-F1
#
_cell.length_a   1.000
_cell.length_b   1.000
_cell.length_c   1.000
_cell.angle_alpha   90.00
_cell.angle_beta   90.00
_cell.angle_gamma   90.00
#
_symmetry.space_group_name_H-M   'P 1'
#
loop_
_entity.id
_entity.type
_entity.pdbx_description
1 polymer ?
#
loop_
_entity_poly.entity_id
_entity_poly.type
_entity_poly.pdbx_seq_one_letter_code
_entity_poly.pdbx_strand_id
1 'polypeptide(L)'
;MAKKGDMLYAWTNDAEIKKKAELGGAVTAIWKHALDSKAVDAVLVISKGTDLYDAKPVLIKDSKELANTAGSLHCGTLLLPKLIKKYMDGAANMKIGVTVKGCDAMAFYELAKRKQINLDNIVMIGVNCGGSVSPVLARKMIKEKYGVDPDKVHKEEIDKGQFIIEYEGGHKGISVDELEEHGFGRRSNCRRCKMKIPRQADLACGNWGVIGEKAGKATFV
;
A
#
# COMPACT_ATOMS: atom_id res chain seq x y z
N MET A 1 21.84 13.35 9.25
CA MET A 1 21.61 12.08 8.53
C MET A 1 20.80 11.15 9.43
N ALA A 2 19.81 10.45 8.88
CA ALA A 2 19.05 9.43 9.60
C ALA A 2 19.92 8.19 9.86
N LYS A 3 19.66 7.50 10.97
CA LYS A 3 20.34 6.27 11.40
C LYS A 3 19.36 5.11 11.50
N LYS A 4 19.90 3.88 11.50
CA LYS A 4 19.10 2.68 11.75
C LYS A 4 18.41 2.79 13.11
N GLY A 5 17.09 2.63 13.13
CA GLY A 5 16.27 2.71 14.34
C GLY A 5 15.68 4.08 14.64
N ASP A 6 16.03 5.12 13.86
CA ASP A 6 15.35 6.41 13.95
C ASP A 6 13.87 6.24 13.58
N MET A 7 13.01 6.96 14.30
CA MET A 7 11.58 7.09 14.00
C MET A 7 11.32 8.52 13.55
N LEU A 8 10.78 8.69 12.34
CA LEU A 8 10.73 9.99 11.68
C LEU A 8 9.37 10.27 11.07
N TYR A 9 9.01 11.54 10.97
CA TYR A 9 7.94 12.00 10.09
C TYR A 9 8.56 12.44 8.78
N ALA A 10 8.16 11.80 7.69
CA ALA A 10 8.64 12.10 6.35
C ALA A 10 7.47 12.52 5.45
N TRP A 11 7.75 13.39 4.49
CA TRP A 11 6.81 13.77 3.43
C TRP A 11 7.57 14.16 2.17
N THR A 12 6.87 14.12 1.04
CA THR A 12 7.41 14.51 -0.26
C THR A 12 7.43 16.03 -0.41
N ASN A 13 8.47 16.53 -1.08
CA ASN A 13 8.50 17.89 -1.62
C ASN A 13 8.17 17.92 -3.13
N ASP A 14 7.95 16.77 -3.76
CA ASP A 14 7.54 16.66 -5.16
C ASP A 14 6.04 16.97 -5.28
N ALA A 15 5.71 18.00 -6.06
CA ALA A 15 4.35 18.50 -6.21
C ALA A 15 3.41 17.48 -6.88
N GLU A 16 3.90 16.67 -7.82
CA GLU A 16 3.09 15.67 -8.52
C GLU A 16 2.77 14.48 -7.62
N ILE A 17 3.74 14.05 -6.81
CA ILE A 17 3.49 13.04 -5.77
C ILE A 17 2.50 13.59 -4.74
N LYS A 18 2.69 14.83 -4.28
CA LYS A 18 1.84 15.44 -3.25
C LYS A 18 0.36 15.52 -3.65
N LYS A 19 0.06 15.76 -4.93
CA LYS A 19 -1.32 15.81 -5.45
C LYS A 19 -2.04 14.45 -5.43
N LYS A 20 -1.29 13.35 -5.53
CA LYS A 20 -1.82 11.99 -5.72
C LYS A 20 -1.64 11.08 -4.50
N ALA A 21 -0.73 11.44 -3.60
CA ALA A 21 -0.43 10.66 -2.42
C ALA A 21 -1.64 10.60 -1.48
N GLU A 22 -1.80 9.43 -0.84
CA GLU A 22 -2.81 9.25 0.20
C GLU A 22 -2.56 10.17 1.41
N LEU A 23 -1.28 10.36 1.75
CA LEU A 23 -0.81 11.03 2.96
C LEU A 23 0.42 11.89 2.59
N GLY A 24 1.51 11.79 3.36
CA GLY A 24 2.75 12.51 3.10
C GLY A 24 3.50 12.13 1.83
N GLY A 25 3.15 11.05 1.12
CA GLY A 25 3.80 10.66 -0.15
C GLY A 25 5.27 10.21 -0.02
N ALA A 26 5.74 9.93 1.19
CA ALA A 26 7.14 9.60 1.44
C ALA A 26 7.59 8.31 0.74
N VAL A 27 6.76 7.26 0.76
CA VAL A 27 7.08 5.96 0.14
C VAL A 27 7.36 6.13 -1.36
N THR A 28 6.48 6.85 -2.07
CA THR A 28 6.66 7.13 -3.51
C THR A 28 7.92 7.97 -3.77
N ALA A 29 8.20 8.97 -2.92
CA ALA A 29 9.41 9.79 -3.06
C ALA A 29 10.70 8.99 -2.81
N ILE A 30 10.68 8.06 -1.84
CA ILE A 30 11.81 7.15 -1.58
C ILE A 30 12.03 6.24 -2.79
N TRP A 31 10.97 5.68 -3.38
CA TRP A 31 11.11 4.86 -4.58
C TRP A 31 11.61 5.64 -5.79
N LYS A 32 11.15 6.88 -5.94
CA LYS A 32 11.63 7.78 -7.00
C LYS A 32 13.14 7.98 -6.86
N HIS A 33 13.60 8.34 -5.66
CA HIS A 33 15.02 8.48 -5.37
C HIS A 33 15.79 7.17 -5.60
N ALA A 34 15.25 6.02 -5.17
CA ALA A 34 15.92 4.73 -5.31
C ALA A 34 16.13 4.31 -6.77
N LEU A 35 15.19 4.64 -7.68
CA LEU A 35 15.36 4.46 -9.12
C LEU A 35 16.38 5.46 -9.70
N ASP A 36 16.25 6.75 -9.36
CA ASP A 36 17.15 7.80 -9.85
C ASP A 36 18.61 7.54 -9.45
N SER A 37 18.82 7.06 -8.23
CA SER A 37 20.13 6.71 -7.69
C SER A 37 20.62 5.33 -8.08
N LYS A 38 19.81 4.55 -8.84
CA LYS A 38 20.08 3.15 -9.19
C LYS A 38 20.33 2.23 -7.99
N ALA A 39 19.71 2.54 -6.85
CA ALA A 39 19.75 1.67 -5.67
C ALA A 39 18.94 0.37 -5.88
N VAL A 40 17.97 0.43 -6.80
CA VAL A 40 17.19 -0.68 -7.35
C VAL A 40 17.07 -0.50 -8.87
N ASP A 41 16.90 -1.60 -9.60
CA ASP A 41 16.73 -1.60 -11.07
C ASP A 41 15.27 -1.36 -11.49
N ALA A 42 14.34 -1.73 -10.61
CA ALA A 42 12.91 -1.60 -10.84
C ALA A 42 12.16 -1.54 -9.50
N VAL A 43 10.94 -1.02 -9.51
CA VAL A 43 10.04 -1.06 -8.35
C VAL A 43 8.72 -1.72 -8.74
N LEU A 44 8.33 -2.76 -8.01
CA LEU A 44 7.02 -3.40 -8.12
C LEU A 44 6.05 -2.68 -7.17
N VAL A 45 5.19 -1.85 -7.77
CA VAL A 45 4.18 -1.04 -7.09
C VAL A 45 2.80 -1.36 -7.62
N ILE A 46 1.78 -0.69 -7.07
CA ILE A 46 0.38 -0.92 -7.40
C ILE A 46 -0.19 0.31 -8.07
N SER A 47 -0.93 0.09 -9.15
CA SER A 47 -1.68 1.11 -9.87
C SER A 47 -3.17 0.80 -9.85
N LYS A 48 -3.98 1.81 -10.11
CA LYS A 48 -5.40 1.64 -10.38
C LYS A 48 -5.57 0.81 -11.66
N GLY A 49 -6.38 -0.25 -11.59
CA GLY A 49 -6.75 -1.08 -12.72
C GLY A 49 -7.93 -0.45 -13.46
N THR A 50 -9.02 -1.21 -13.58
CA THR A 50 -10.25 -0.71 -14.20
C THR A 50 -10.86 0.45 -13.41
N ASP A 51 -10.85 0.35 -12.08
CA ASP A 51 -11.41 1.33 -11.16
C ASP A 51 -10.62 1.39 -9.85
N LEU A 52 -11.09 2.21 -8.90
CA LEU A 52 -10.54 2.35 -7.54
C LEU A 52 -10.44 1.02 -6.76
N TYR A 53 -11.30 0.05 -7.05
CA TYR A 53 -11.38 -1.20 -6.30
C TYR A 53 -10.50 -2.29 -6.93
N ASP A 54 -10.12 -2.12 -8.19
CA ASP A 54 -9.22 -2.99 -8.93
C ASP A 54 -7.77 -2.53 -8.79
N ALA A 55 -6.95 -3.33 -8.10
CA ALA A 55 -5.56 -3.01 -7.84
C ALA A 55 -4.65 -3.85 -8.73
N LYS A 56 -3.85 -3.18 -9.57
CA LYS A 56 -2.99 -3.80 -10.58
C LYS A 56 -1.51 -3.63 -10.24
N PRO A 57 -0.76 -4.72 -9.99
CA PRO A 57 0.70 -4.68 -9.89
C PRO A 57 1.33 -4.20 -11.20
N VAL A 58 2.29 -3.29 -11.10
CA VAL A 58 3.08 -2.78 -12.22
C VAL A 58 4.56 -2.70 -11.84
N LEU A 59 5.42 -3.06 -12.79
CA LEU A 59 6.87 -2.97 -12.62
C LEU A 59 7.36 -1.68 -13.28
N ILE A 60 7.82 -0.74 -12.48
CA ILE A 60 8.26 0.58 -12.92
C ILE A 60 9.79 0.63 -12.97
N LYS A 61 10.34 1.16 -14.07
CA LYS A 61 11.79 1.37 -14.25
C LYS A 61 12.16 2.84 -14.44
N ASP A 62 11.23 3.67 -14.93
CA ASP A 62 11.40 5.12 -14.99
C ASP A 62 10.77 5.76 -13.74
N SER A 63 11.58 6.48 -12.96
CA SER A 63 11.17 7.15 -11.74
C SER A 63 10.06 8.19 -11.97
N LYS A 64 9.95 8.74 -13.19
CA LYS A 64 8.91 9.70 -13.59
C LYS A 64 7.51 9.10 -13.57
N GLU A 65 7.39 7.78 -13.73
CA GLU A 65 6.09 7.08 -13.74
C GLU A 65 5.51 6.85 -12.33
N LEU A 66 6.36 6.89 -11.28
CA LEU A 66 5.95 6.55 -9.91
C LEU A 66 4.87 7.46 -9.32
N ALA A 67 4.79 8.72 -9.74
CA ALA A 67 3.72 9.61 -9.28
C ALA A 67 2.33 9.07 -9.64
N ASN A 68 2.21 8.29 -10.74
CA ASN A 68 0.94 7.69 -11.17
C ASN A 68 0.52 6.47 -10.34
N THR A 69 1.38 5.99 -9.45
CA THR A 69 1.14 4.85 -8.57
C THR A 69 1.02 5.28 -7.11
N ALA A 70 0.98 6.58 -6.85
CA ALA A 70 0.76 7.13 -5.52
C ALA A 70 -0.72 6.97 -5.10
N GLY A 71 -0.95 6.85 -3.80
CA GLY A 71 -2.27 6.58 -3.23
C GLY A 71 -2.35 5.17 -2.63
N SER A 72 -3.44 4.90 -1.91
CA SER A 72 -3.70 3.58 -1.34
C SER A 72 -4.88 2.92 -2.03
N LEU A 73 -4.77 1.60 -2.25
CA LEU A 73 -5.86 0.77 -2.74
C LEU A 73 -6.09 -0.38 -1.75
N HIS A 74 -7.20 -0.31 -1.01
CA HIS A 74 -7.54 -1.25 0.05
C HIS A 74 -8.33 -2.47 -0.45
N CYS A 75 -8.68 -2.50 -1.74
CA CYS A 75 -9.44 -3.61 -2.30
C CYS A 75 -8.57 -4.74 -2.91
N GLY A 76 -7.28 -4.47 -3.16
CA GLY A 76 -6.35 -5.41 -3.77
C GLY A 76 -5.87 -6.56 -2.87
N THR A 77 -5.76 -7.76 -3.44
CA THR A 77 -4.96 -8.87 -2.90
C THR A 77 -3.86 -9.20 -3.91
N LEU A 78 -2.63 -8.83 -3.58
CA LEU A 78 -1.60 -8.66 -4.60
C LEU A 78 -0.58 -9.79 -4.58
N LEU A 79 -0.29 -10.34 -3.39
CA LEU A 79 0.63 -11.46 -3.17
C LEU A 79 1.91 -11.28 -4.02
N LEU A 80 2.52 -10.10 -3.89
CA LEU A 80 3.63 -9.65 -4.75
C LEU A 80 4.81 -10.64 -4.83
N PRO A 81 5.18 -11.36 -3.75
CA PRO A 81 6.24 -12.37 -3.82
C PRO A 81 5.96 -13.46 -4.85
N LYS A 82 4.70 -13.85 -5.03
CA LYS A 82 4.32 -14.85 -6.04
C LYS A 82 4.59 -14.34 -7.45
N LEU A 83 4.36 -13.05 -7.70
CA LEU A 83 4.59 -12.43 -9.00
C LEU A 83 6.07 -12.35 -9.30
N ILE A 84 6.89 -11.94 -8.33
CA ILE A 84 8.35 -11.90 -8.48
C ILE A 84 8.90 -13.31 -8.75
N LYS A 85 8.48 -14.30 -7.96
CA LYS A 85 8.85 -15.70 -8.19
C LYS A 85 8.50 -16.16 -9.61
N LYS A 86 7.27 -15.90 -10.07
CA LYS A 86 6.75 -16.50 -11.30
C LYS A 86 7.20 -15.76 -12.57
N TYR A 87 7.33 -14.43 -12.51
CA TYR A 87 7.49 -13.58 -13.68
C TYR A 87 8.78 -12.76 -13.69
N MET A 88 9.54 -12.77 -12.60
CA MET A 88 10.81 -12.02 -12.47
C MET A 88 11.95 -12.93 -12.00
N ASP A 89 11.82 -14.24 -12.26
CA ASP A 89 12.83 -15.26 -11.96
C ASP A 89 13.32 -15.22 -10.50
N GLY A 90 12.40 -14.97 -9.56
CA GLY A 90 12.74 -14.86 -8.15
C GLY A 90 13.74 -13.76 -7.82
N ALA A 91 13.83 -12.70 -8.64
CA ALA A 91 14.82 -11.63 -8.51
C ALA A 91 16.29 -12.11 -8.58
N ALA A 92 16.57 -13.17 -9.35
CA ALA A 92 17.95 -13.67 -9.50
C ALA A 92 18.92 -12.62 -10.08
N ASN A 93 18.47 -11.85 -11.08
CA ASN A 93 19.32 -10.96 -11.89
C ASN A 93 18.90 -9.48 -11.86
N MET A 94 17.99 -9.11 -10.96
CA MET A 94 17.44 -7.76 -10.90
C MET A 94 17.15 -7.40 -9.45
N LYS A 95 17.60 -6.23 -9.01
CA LYS A 95 17.29 -5.69 -7.69
C LYS A 95 15.98 -4.92 -7.73
N ILE A 96 14.99 -5.36 -6.95
CA ILE A 96 13.60 -4.90 -7.04
C ILE A 96 13.17 -4.25 -5.73
N GLY A 97 12.76 -2.99 -5.80
CA GLY A 97 12.03 -2.33 -4.72
C GLY A 97 10.58 -2.80 -4.68
N VAL A 98 10.04 -3.09 -3.50
CA VAL A 98 8.66 -3.58 -3.35
C VAL A 98 8.01 -2.92 -2.14
N THR A 99 6.81 -2.36 -2.35
CA THR A 99 5.98 -1.92 -1.23
C THR A 99 5.18 -3.11 -0.71
N VAL A 100 5.35 -3.47 0.55
CA VAL A 100 4.82 -4.73 1.12
C VAL A 100 3.85 -4.48 2.26
N LYS A 101 2.75 -5.23 2.27
CA LYS A 101 1.95 -5.42 3.49
C LYS A 101 2.55 -6.58 4.29
N GLY A 102 2.12 -6.76 5.54
CA GLY A 102 2.60 -7.85 6.40
C GLY A 102 2.55 -9.24 5.76
N CYS A 103 1.49 -9.55 5.02
CA CYS A 103 1.36 -10.81 4.29
C CYS A 103 2.39 -11.00 3.18
N ASP A 104 2.74 -9.93 2.45
CA ASP A 104 3.75 -9.98 1.39
C ASP A 104 5.14 -10.18 1.98
N ALA A 105 5.47 -9.43 3.04
CA ALA A 105 6.75 -9.58 3.73
C ALA A 105 6.94 -11.01 4.26
N MET A 106 5.94 -11.58 4.95
CA MET A 106 5.99 -12.99 5.39
C MET A 106 6.23 -13.96 4.22
N ALA A 107 5.53 -13.77 3.10
CA ALA A 107 5.68 -14.61 1.93
C ALA A 107 7.05 -14.47 1.25
N PHE A 108 7.68 -13.29 1.26
CA PHE A 108 9.06 -13.12 0.79
C PHE A 108 10.03 -13.98 1.59
N TYR A 109 9.99 -13.92 2.92
CA TYR A 109 10.88 -14.74 3.77
C TYR A 109 10.66 -16.24 3.56
N GLU A 110 9.41 -16.67 3.46
CA GLU A 110 9.09 -18.08 3.26
C GLU A 110 9.56 -18.58 1.88
N LEU A 111 9.41 -17.78 0.82
CA LEU A 111 9.92 -18.13 -0.51
C LEU A 111 11.45 -18.10 -0.57
N ALA A 112 12.09 -17.17 0.15
CA ALA A 112 13.55 -17.10 0.26
C ALA A 112 14.15 -18.34 0.96
N LYS A 113 13.55 -18.79 2.08
CA LYS A 113 13.95 -20.04 2.76
C LYS A 113 13.89 -21.26 1.83
N ARG A 114 12.97 -21.25 0.87
CA ARG A 114 12.79 -22.30 -0.15
C ARG A 114 13.66 -22.10 -1.39
N LYS A 115 14.57 -21.11 -1.38
CA LYS A 115 15.44 -20.72 -2.50
C LYS A 115 14.66 -20.37 -3.78
N GLN A 116 13.44 -19.86 -3.63
CA GLN A 116 12.57 -19.46 -4.75
C GLN A 116 12.60 -17.96 -5.04
N ILE A 117 13.19 -17.18 -4.12
CA ILE A 117 13.45 -15.75 -4.27
C ILE A 117 14.85 -15.47 -3.70
N ASN A 118 15.65 -14.70 -4.43
CA ASN A 118 16.86 -14.10 -3.91
C ASN A 118 16.49 -12.85 -3.10
N LEU A 119 16.49 -12.97 -1.76
CA LEU A 119 16.07 -11.88 -0.89
C LEU A 119 17.08 -10.72 -0.87
N ASP A 120 18.36 -10.96 -1.16
CA ASP A 120 19.40 -9.92 -1.22
C ASP A 120 19.13 -8.90 -2.34
N ASN A 121 18.36 -9.32 -3.34
CA ASN A 121 17.92 -8.49 -4.45
C ASN A 121 16.52 -7.88 -4.24
N ILE A 122 15.91 -8.00 -3.05
CA ILE A 122 14.64 -7.38 -2.73
C ILE A 122 14.84 -6.27 -1.69
N VAL A 123 14.38 -5.07 -2.00
CA VAL A 123 14.28 -3.96 -1.04
C VAL A 123 12.81 -3.77 -0.70
N MET A 124 12.46 -3.89 0.58
CA MET A 124 11.10 -3.81 1.08
C MET A 124 10.85 -2.49 1.79
N ILE A 125 9.86 -1.72 1.33
CA ILE A 125 9.22 -0.70 2.16
C ILE A 125 7.89 -1.28 2.63
N GLY A 126 7.84 -1.60 3.91
CA GLY A 126 6.66 -2.08 4.58
C GLY A 126 5.65 -0.96 4.81
N VAL A 127 4.36 -1.23 4.60
CA VAL A 127 3.27 -0.30 4.97
C VAL A 127 2.36 -0.93 6.01
N ASN A 128 1.91 -0.13 6.98
CA ASN A 128 0.90 -0.55 7.93
C ASN A 128 -0.42 -0.92 7.23
N CYS A 129 -1.09 -1.98 7.69
CA CYS A 129 -2.27 -2.51 7.02
C CYS A 129 -3.27 -3.08 8.03
N GLY A 130 -4.46 -2.49 8.09
CA GLY A 130 -5.58 -2.99 8.89
C GLY A 130 -6.25 -4.23 8.29
N GLY A 131 -6.23 -4.35 6.96
CA GLY A 131 -6.85 -5.42 6.18
C GLY A 131 -7.24 -4.92 4.79
N SER A 132 -7.81 -5.81 3.96
CA SER A 132 -8.32 -5.45 2.64
C SER A 132 -9.75 -5.93 2.44
N VAL A 133 -10.52 -5.24 1.59
CA VAL A 133 -11.93 -5.55 1.26
C VAL A 133 -12.04 -6.14 -0.15
N SER A 134 -12.90 -7.14 -0.40
CA SER A 134 -13.05 -7.70 -1.77
C SER A 134 -13.57 -6.63 -2.73
N PRO A 135 -13.06 -6.47 -3.97
CA PRO A 135 -13.58 -5.44 -4.89
C PRO A 135 -15.09 -5.54 -5.10
N VAL A 136 -15.60 -6.76 -5.31
CA VAL A 136 -17.04 -7.02 -5.47
C VAL A 136 -17.80 -6.66 -4.19
N LEU A 137 -17.26 -7.03 -3.03
CA LEU A 137 -17.88 -6.71 -1.74
C LEU A 137 -17.84 -5.21 -1.44
N ALA A 138 -16.77 -4.52 -1.79
CA ALA A 138 -16.61 -3.08 -1.61
C ALA A 138 -17.64 -2.32 -2.46
N ARG A 139 -17.80 -2.69 -3.74
CA ARG A 139 -18.81 -2.08 -4.61
C ARG A 139 -20.23 -2.30 -4.06
N LYS A 140 -20.54 -3.52 -3.61
CA LYS A 140 -21.81 -3.83 -2.94
C LYS A 140 -22.01 -3.01 -1.65
N MET A 141 -20.98 -2.97 -0.81
CA MET A 141 -20.95 -2.21 0.45
C MET A 141 -21.22 -0.72 0.22
N ILE A 142 -20.58 -0.11 -0.78
CA ILE A 142 -20.74 1.30 -1.11
C ILE A 142 -22.18 1.59 -1.56
N LYS A 143 -22.74 0.75 -2.42
CA LYS A 143 -24.14 0.88 -2.82
C LYS A 143 -25.11 0.74 -1.65
N GLU A 144 -24.95 -0.30 -0.83
CA GLU A 144 -25.95 -0.68 0.18
C GLU A 144 -25.82 0.07 1.51
N LYS A 145 -24.59 0.36 1.96
CA LYS A 145 -24.33 1.00 3.26
C LYS A 145 -24.05 2.50 3.11
N TYR A 146 -23.42 2.90 2.01
CA TYR A 146 -23.13 4.31 1.78
C TYR A 146 -24.25 5.00 0.99
N GLY A 147 -25.04 4.26 0.20
CA GLY A 147 -26.07 4.83 -0.66
C GLY A 147 -25.48 5.59 -1.86
N VAL A 148 -24.24 5.25 -2.24
CA VAL A 148 -23.46 5.93 -3.27
C VAL A 148 -23.24 4.96 -4.43
N ASP A 149 -23.28 5.47 -5.66
CA ASP A 149 -22.85 4.70 -6.82
C ASP A 149 -21.34 4.46 -6.72
N PRO A 150 -20.85 3.20 -6.68
CA PRO A 150 -19.43 2.91 -6.57
C PRO A 150 -18.58 3.54 -7.68
N ASP A 151 -19.15 3.83 -8.85
CA ASP A 151 -18.43 4.48 -9.97
C ASP A 151 -18.26 6.00 -9.79
N LYS A 152 -18.95 6.59 -8.80
CA LYS A 152 -18.82 8.01 -8.43
C LYS A 152 -17.82 8.27 -7.31
N VAL A 153 -17.23 7.21 -6.73
CA VAL A 153 -16.22 7.34 -5.68
C VAL A 153 -14.84 7.54 -6.31
N HIS A 154 -14.17 8.63 -5.96
CA HIS A 154 -12.84 8.93 -6.51
C HIS A 154 -11.69 8.58 -5.57
N LYS A 155 -11.95 8.46 -4.25
CA LYS A 155 -10.96 8.07 -3.24
C LYS A 155 -11.59 7.26 -2.11
N GLU A 156 -10.81 6.34 -1.54
CA GLU A 156 -11.17 5.59 -0.35
C GLU A 156 -9.99 5.55 0.62
N GLU A 157 -10.29 5.64 1.90
CA GLU A 157 -9.30 5.71 2.97
C GLU A 157 -9.75 4.85 4.16
N ILE A 158 -8.79 4.23 4.85
CA ILE A 158 -9.04 3.61 6.15
C ILE A 158 -8.28 4.40 7.21
N ASP A 159 -9.01 5.25 7.94
CA ASP A 159 -8.47 6.05 9.04
C ASP A 159 -9.30 5.84 10.32
N LYS A 160 -8.60 5.79 11.47
CA LYS A 160 -9.19 5.66 12.82
C LYS A 160 -10.30 4.59 12.94
N GLY A 161 -10.16 3.48 12.22
CA GLY A 161 -11.11 2.36 12.27
C GLY A 161 -12.37 2.57 11.42
N GLN A 162 -12.43 3.63 10.61
CA GLN A 162 -13.51 3.87 9.65
C GLN A 162 -13.04 3.54 8.24
N PHE A 163 -13.96 3.03 7.41
CA PHE A 163 -13.80 3.02 5.96
C PHE A 163 -14.45 4.28 5.43
N ILE A 164 -13.68 5.15 4.79
CA ILE A 164 -14.08 6.48 4.34
C ILE A 164 -14.07 6.48 2.82
N ILE A 165 -15.13 7.00 2.21
CA ILE A 165 -15.20 7.28 0.78
C ILE A 165 -15.29 8.79 0.55
N GLU A 166 -14.64 9.26 -0.51
CA GLU A 166 -14.81 10.61 -1.04
C GLU A 166 -15.44 10.56 -2.44
N TYR A 167 -16.44 11.40 -2.65
CA TYR A 167 -17.22 11.53 -3.88
C TYR A 167 -17.68 12.97 -4.03
N GLU A 168 -18.31 13.33 -5.16
CA GLU A 168 -18.74 14.72 -5.43
C GLU A 168 -19.65 15.31 -4.35
N GLY A 169 -20.42 14.47 -3.64
CA GLY A 169 -21.31 14.88 -2.54
C GLY A 169 -20.62 15.02 -1.18
N GLY A 170 -19.30 14.88 -1.11
CA GLY A 170 -18.51 15.02 0.12
C GLY A 170 -17.80 13.73 0.53
N HIS A 171 -17.61 13.54 1.85
CA HIS A 171 -17.02 12.34 2.41
C HIS A 171 -18.01 11.63 3.34
N LYS A 172 -17.96 10.30 3.38
CA LYS A 172 -18.76 9.48 4.29
C LYS A 172 -17.90 8.36 4.86
N GLY A 173 -17.92 8.21 6.19
CA GLY A 173 -17.20 7.16 6.92
C GLY A 173 -18.17 6.26 7.68
N ILE A 174 -17.93 4.95 7.63
CA ILE A 174 -18.62 3.95 8.47
C ILE A 174 -17.57 3.14 9.21
N SER A 175 -17.85 2.76 10.46
CA SER A 175 -16.94 1.91 11.24
C SER A 175 -16.66 0.59 10.51
N VAL A 176 -15.40 0.18 10.44
CA VAL A 176 -15.01 -1.12 9.88
C VAL A 176 -15.65 -2.27 10.64
N ASP A 177 -15.80 -2.15 11.96
CA ASP A 177 -16.41 -3.20 12.78
C ASP A 177 -17.91 -3.33 12.50
N GLU A 178 -18.63 -2.20 12.36
CA GLU A 178 -20.04 -2.20 11.96
C GLU A 178 -20.24 -2.82 10.57
N LEU A 179 -19.35 -2.49 9.62
CA LEU A 179 -19.39 -3.10 8.29
C LEU A 179 -19.21 -4.63 8.38
N GLU A 180 -18.31 -5.10 9.24
CA GLU A 180 -18.06 -6.52 9.45
C GLU A 180 -19.21 -7.27 10.11
N GLU A 181 -19.89 -6.66 11.08
CA GLU A 181 -21.10 -7.21 11.72
C GLU A 181 -22.22 -7.43 10.69
N HIS A 182 -22.31 -6.55 9.70
CA HIS A 182 -23.27 -6.68 8.59
C HIS A 182 -22.77 -7.53 7.41
N GLY A 183 -21.68 -8.27 7.57
CA GLY A 183 -21.14 -9.17 6.54
C GLY A 183 -20.33 -8.47 5.43
N PHE A 184 -19.98 -7.20 5.61
CA PHE A 184 -19.08 -6.43 4.75
C PHE A 184 -17.68 -6.35 5.37
N GLY A 185 -16.85 -5.41 4.91
CA GLY A 185 -15.56 -5.11 5.52
C GLY A 185 -14.43 -6.07 5.13
N ARG A 186 -13.50 -6.31 6.07
CA ARG A 186 -12.21 -6.93 5.74
C ARG A 186 -12.37 -8.42 5.47
N ARG A 187 -11.54 -8.95 4.57
CA ARG A 187 -11.43 -10.40 4.32
C ARG A 187 -11.18 -11.16 5.63
N SER A 188 -11.74 -12.37 5.73
CA SER A 188 -11.56 -13.28 6.87
C SER A 188 -10.09 -13.49 7.26
N ASN A 189 -9.20 -13.66 6.28
CA ASN A 189 -7.76 -13.81 6.51
C ASN A 189 -7.10 -12.54 7.05
N CYS A 190 -7.61 -11.36 6.71
CA CYS A 190 -7.09 -10.09 7.22
C CYS A 190 -7.45 -9.87 8.69
N ARG A 191 -8.65 -10.31 9.10
CA ARG A 191 -9.13 -10.21 10.49
C ARG A 191 -8.26 -11.00 11.48
N ARG A 192 -7.68 -12.12 11.04
CA ARG A 192 -6.75 -12.94 11.84
C ARG A 192 -5.27 -12.54 11.75
N CYS A 193 -4.92 -11.58 10.89
CA CYS A 193 -3.53 -11.20 10.66
C CYS A 193 -2.95 -10.50 11.90
N LYS A 194 -1.85 -11.03 12.46
CA LYS A 194 -1.13 -10.43 13.59
C LYS A 194 -0.04 -9.44 13.17
N MET A 195 0.34 -9.45 11.89
CA MET A 195 1.39 -8.61 11.34
C MET A 195 0.81 -7.39 10.62
N LYS A 196 0.41 -6.39 11.41
CA LYS A 196 -0.18 -5.14 10.90
C LYS A 196 0.86 -4.10 10.51
N ILE A 197 2.03 -4.13 11.14
CA ILE A 197 3.17 -3.25 10.85
C ILE A 197 4.36 -4.17 10.49
N PRO A 198 4.77 -4.26 9.21
CA PRO A 198 5.85 -5.12 8.76
C PRO A 198 7.24 -4.59 9.14
N ARG A 199 7.58 -4.60 10.43
CA ARG A 199 8.88 -4.09 10.96
C ARG A 199 10.12 -4.87 10.51
N GLN A 200 9.93 -6.01 9.87
CA GLN A 200 11.00 -6.79 9.28
C GLN A 200 11.36 -6.36 7.85
N ALA A 201 10.57 -5.48 7.23
CA ALA A 201 10.97 -4.82 5.99
C ALA A 201 12.16 -3.88 6.24
N ASP A 202 12.83 -3.41 5.18
CA ASP A 202 13.98 -2.49 5.31
C ASP A 202 13.57 -1.14 5.91
N LEU A 203 12.36 -0.67 5.58
CA LEU A 203 11.68 0.46 6.23
C LEU A 203 10.24 0.08 6.59
N ALA A 204 9.70 0.63 7.68
CA ALA A 204 8.32 0.40 8.10
C ALA A 204 7.53 1.71 8.13
N CYS A 205 6.74 1.95 7.09
CA CYS A 205 6.04 3.19 6.86
C CYS A 205 4.54 3.12 7.21
N GLY A 206 3.92 4.27 7.50
CA GLY A 206 2.46 4.32 7.67
C GLY A 206 1.87 5.61 8.21
N ASN A 207 0.55 5.66 8.40
CA ASN A 207 -0.13 6.75 9.12
C ASN A 207 -0.26 6.53 10.63
N TRP A 208 -0.28 5.29 11.14
CA TRP A 208 -0.64 5.02 12.54
C TRP A 208 0.29 5.63 13.60
N GLY A 209 1.48 6.09 13.23
CA GLY A 209 2.43 6.77 14.13
C GLY A 209 2.46 8.30 13.99
N VAL A 210 1.66 8.88 13.08
CA VAL A 210 1.66 10.31 12.81
C VAL A 210 0.63 11.00 13.71
N ILE A 211 1.09 11.75 14.70
CA ILE A 211 0.26 12.48 15.66
C ILE A 211 0.40 14.00 15.49
N GLY A 212 -0.56 14.75 16.04
CA GLY A 212 -0.58 16.21 16.01
C GLY A 212 -0.90 16.78 14.63
N GLU A 213 -0.38 17.97 14.34
CA GLU A 213 -0.71 18.76 13.14
C GLU A 213 -0.35 18.11 11.80
N LYS A 214 0.49 17.06 11.85
CA LYS A 214 0.94 16.29 10.68
C LYS A 214 0.09 15.07 10.39
N ALA A 215 -0.90 14.74 11.23
CA ALA A 215 -1.84 13.65 10.95
C ALA A 215 -2.50 13.87 9.57
N GLY A 216 -2.52 12.81 8.74
CA GLY A 216 -2.98 12.88 7.35
C GLY A 216 -2.03 13.57 6.36
N LYS A 217 -0.94 14.20 6.82
CA LYS A 217 -0.04 15.03 5.99
C LYS A 217 1.40 14.53 5.92
N ALA A 218 1.75 13.56 6.76
CA ALA A 218 3.07 12.93 6.79
C ALA A 218 2.94 11.41 6.76
N THR A 219 4.08 10.76 6.58
CA THR A 219 4.28 9.32 6.72
C THR A 219 5.21 9.10 7.91
N PHE A 220 4.80 8.27 8.86
CA PHE A 220 5.69 7.72 9.86
C PHE A 220 6.64 6.73 9.19
N VAL A 221 7.92 6.80 9.49
CA VAL A 221 8.97 5.87 9.02
C VAL A 221 9.71 5.33 10.24
#